data_AF-A0A109XW00-F1
#
_entry.id   AF-A0A109XW00-F1
#
_cell.length_a   1.000
_cell.length_b   1.000
_cell.length_c   1.000
_cell.angle_alpha   90.00
_cell.angle_beta   90.00
_cell.angle_gamma   90.00
#
_symmetry.space_group_name_H-M   'P 1'
#
loop_
_entity.id
_entity.type
_entity.pdbx_description
1 polymer ?
#
loop_
_entity_poly.entity_id
_entity_poly.type
_entity_poly.pdbx_seq_one_letter_code
_entity_poly.pdbx_strand_id
1 'polypeptide(L)' 'MHRIPHGGPGEIPPVDERVPADRFENAIRAVGAVTACEWFGHAADSQFTADTIRELRIRSGLPQESA' A
#
# COMPACT_ATOMS: atom_id res chain seq x y z
N MET A 1 -11.81 8.81 11.48
CA MET A 1 -11.20 8.12 10.31
C MET A 1 -11.02 9.17 9.23
N HIS A 2 -9.77 9.55 8.93
CA HIS A 2 -9.50 10.43 7.79
C HIS A 2 -9.72 9.63 6.51
N ARG A 3 -10.73 10.05 5.73
CA ARG A 3 -11.01 9.52 4.40
C ARG A 3 -9.79 9.82 3.55
N ILE A 4 -8.99 8.81 3.19
CA ILE A 4 -7.87 9.00 2.26
C ILE A 4 -8.51 9.50 0.95
N PRO A 5 -8.23 10.73 0.50
CA PRO A 5 -8.99 11.39 -0.57
C PRO A 5 -8.80 10.75 -1.94
N HIS A 6 -7.86 9.79 -2.06
CA HIS A 6 -7.52 9.05 -3.27
C HIS A 6 -7.14 7.62 -2.89
N GLY A 7 -7.82 6.60 -3.42
CA GLY A 7 -7.43 5.19 -3.24
C GLY A 7 -8.56 4.20 -2.94
N GLY A 8 -9.82 4.63 -3.06
CA GLY A 8 -10.97 3.73 -3.08
C GLY A 8 -10.97 2.81 -4.31
N PRO A 9 -11.73 1.70 -4.27
CA PRO A 9 -11.84 0.76 -5.38
C PRO A 9 -12.25 1.47 -6.67
N GLY A 10 -11.41 1.38 -7.71
CA GLY A 10 -11.68 1.99 -9.02
C GLY A 10 -11.53 3.53 -9.08
N GLU A 11 -11.12 4.20 -8.00
CA GLU A 11 -10.89 5.65 -8.01
C GLU A 11 -9.58 6.03 -8.72
N ILE A 12 -8.62 5.11 -8.76
CA ILE A 12 -7.34 5.28 -9.46
C ILE A 12 -7.39 4.43 -10.73
N PRO A 13 -7.24 5.04 -11.92
CA PRO A 13 -7.27 4.28 -13.18
C PRO A 13 -6.10 3.28 -13.24
N PRO A 14 -6.30 2.12 -13.87
CA PRO A 14 -5.23 1.15 -14.06
C PRO A 14 -4.15 1.71 -14.99
N VAL A 15 -2.92 1.25 -14.80
CA VAL A 15 -1.80 1.54 -15.69
C VAL A 15 -1.65 0.45 -16.74
N ASP A 16 -0.95 0.77 -17.83
CA ASP A 16 -0.56 -0.20 -18.85
C ASP A 16 0.40 -1.26 -18.27
N GLU A 17 0.09 -2.55 -18.42
CA GLU A 17 0.87 -3.65 -17.84
C GLU A 17 2.16 -3.89 -18.63
N ARG A 18 3.30 -3.45 -18.10
CA ARG A 18 4.63 -3.63 -18.72
C ARG A 18 5.51 -4.58 -17.93
N VAL A 19 5.31 -4.63 -16.62
CA VAL A 19 6.01 -5.53 -15.70
C VAL A 19 5.02 -6.24 -14.79
N PRO A 20 5.37 -7.40 -14.20
CA PRO A 20 4.47 -8.12 -13.29
C PRO A 20 3.98 -7.29 -12.09
N ALA A 21 4.76 -6.30 -11.66
CA ALA A 21 4.37 -5.38 -10.60
C ALA A 21 3.14 -4.53 -10.98
N ASP A 22 3.02 -4.11 -12.25
CA ASP A 22 1.89 -3.31 -12.71
C ASP A 22 0.57 -4.08 -12.57
N ARG A 23 0.59 -5.38 -12.88
CA ARG A 23 -0.57 -6.27 -12.69
C ARG A 23 -0.98 -6.35 -11.22
N PHE A 24 -0.01 -6.49 -10.31
CA PHE A 24 -0.29 -6.48 -8.89
C PHE A 24 -0.92 -5.16 -8.46
N GLU A 25 -0.32 -4.03 -8.83
CA GLU A 25 -0.85 -2.71 -8.48
C GLU A 25 -2.24 -2.45 -9.08
N ASN A 26 -2.50 -2.90 -10.31
CA ASN A 26 -3.82 -2.80 -10.94
C ASN A 26 -4.87 -3.63 -10.17
N ALA A 27 -4.52 -4.80 -9.67
CA ALA A 27 -5.40 -5.58 -8.81
C ALA A 27 -5.70 -4.83 -7.50
N ILE A 28 -4.71 -4.19 -6.88
CA ILE A 28 -4.90 -3.36 -5.69
C ILE A 28 -5.80 -2.16 -5.98
N ARG A 29 -5.61 -1.47 -7.11
CA ARG A 29 -6.48 -0.35 -7.56
C ARG A 29 -7.93 -0.80 -7.76
N ALA A 30 -8.15 -2.01 -8.25
CA ALA A 30 -9.48 -2.56 -8.49
C ALA A 30 -10.23 -2.90 -7.19
N VAL A 31 -9.54 -3.48 -6.20
CA VAL A 31 -10.18 -3.92 -4.93
C VAL A 31 -10.11 -2.88 -3.81
N GLY A 32 -9.25 -1.87 -3.95
CA GLY A 32 -8.95 -0.87 -2.94
C GLY A 32 -7.87 -1.32 -1.94
N ALA A 33 -7.00 -0.39 -1.55
CA ALA A 33 -5.87 -0.68 -0.64
C ALA A 33 -6.32 -1.20 0.72
N VAL A 34 -7.43 -0.67 1.27
CA VAL A 34 -8.01 -1.10 2.55
C VAL A 34 -8.40 -2.58 2.51
N THR A 35 -9.20 -2.97 1.50
CA THR A 35 -9.64 -4.35 1.29
C THR A 35 -8.46 -5.30 1.11
N ALA A 36 -7.43 -4.86 0.37
CA ALA A 36 -6.23 -5.65 0.18
C ALA A 36 -5.47 -5.87 1.50
N CYS A 37 -5.30 -4.82 2.31
CA CYS A 37 -4.68 -4.94 3.63
C CYS A 37 -5.42 -5.94 4.53
N GLU A 38 -6.76 -5.84 4.60
CA GLU A 38 -7.58 -6.75 5.39
C GLU A 38 -7.42 -8.21 4.92
N TRP A 39 -7.35 -8.45 3.61
CA TRP A 39 -7.13 -9.78 3.05
C TRP A 39 -5.81 -10.41 3.48
N PHE A 40 -4.75 -9.61 3.59
CA PHE A 40 -3.44 -10.05 4.09
C PHE A 40 -3.36 -10.14 5.62
N GLY A 41 -4.45 -9.86 6.34
CA GLY A 41 -4.48 -9.88 7.81
C GLY A 41 -3.83 -8.65 8.43
N HIS A 42 -3.74 -7.54 7.69
CA HIS A 42 -3.19 -6.27 8.16
C HIS A 42 -4.29 -5.24 8.38
N ALA A 43 -4.15 -4.43 9.44
CA ALA A 43 -5.00 -3.27 9.63
C ALA A 43 -4.74 -2.28 8.48
N ALA A 44 -5.82 -1.73 7.92
CA ALA A 44 -5.74 -0.69 6.88
C ALA A 44 -5.37 0.70 7.42
N ASP A 45 -4.99 0.78 8.69
CA ASP A 45 -4.54 2.01 9.30
C ASP A 45 -3.09 2.32 8.87
N SER A 46 -2.68 3.56 9.16
CA SER A 46 -1.35 4.07 8.89
C SER A 46 -0.23 3.23 9.53
N GLN A 47 -0.57 2.31 10.44
CA GLN A 47 0.38 1.48 11.16
C GLN A 47 0.99 0.41 10.25
N PHE A 48 0.23 -0.19 9.33
CA PHE A 48 0.80 -1.10 8.33
C PHE A 48 1.84 -0.40 7.44
N THR A 49 1.53 0.82 6.99
CA THR A 49 2.47 1.64 6.20
C THR A 49 3.70 2.00 7.03
N ALA A 50 3.53 2.39 8.29
CA ALA A 50 4.63 2.68 9.20
C ALA A 50 5.53 1.45 9.45
N ASP A 51 4.93 0.28 9.68
CA ASP A 51 5.64 -0.99 9.89
C ASP A 51 6.36 -1.45 8.63
N THR A 52 5.73 -1.29 7.46
CA THR A 52 6.36 -1.61 6.18
C THR A 52 7.55 -0.69 5.91
N ILE A 53 7.42 0.62 6.13
CA ILE A 53 8.54 1.57 6.03
C ILE A 53 9.66 1.19 7.01
N ARG A 54 9.30 0.84 8.25
CA ARG A 54 10.24 0.41 9.29
C ARG A 54 11.04 -0.83 8.84
N GLU A 55 10.35 -1.88 8.37
CA GLU A 55 10.99 -3.12 7.91
C GLU A 55 11.88 -2.88 6.68
N LEU A 56 11.43 -2.09 5.71
CA LEU A 56 12.22 -1.75 4.53
C LEU A 56 13.49 -0.96 4.89
N ARG A 57 13.40 -0.03 5.85
CA ARG A 57 14.58 0.69 6.37
C ARG A 57 15.57 -0.24 7.05
N ILE A 58 15.10 -1.16 7.90
CA ILE A 58 15.95 -2.18 8.57
C ILE A 58 16.70 -3.02 7.52
N ARG A 59 15.99 -3.56 6.52
CA ARG A 59 16.60 -4.38 5.47
C ARG A 59 17.58 -3.62 4.59
N SER A 60 17.39 -2.32 4.44
CA SER A 60 18.22 -1.45 3.61
C SER A 60 19.41 -0.83 4.38
N GLY A 61 19.54 -1.09 5.68
CA GLY A 61 20.57 -0.47 6.52
C GLY A 61 20.39 1.04 6.71
N LEU A 62 19.20 1.57 6.44
CA LEU A 62 18.89 2.99 6.57
C LEU A 62 18.52 3.32 8.02
N PRO A 63 19.01 4.43 8.60
CA PRO A 63 18.65 4.83 9.94
C PRO A 63 17.14 5.15 10.05
N GLN A 64 16.55 4.81 11.20
CA GLN A 64 15.21 5.27 11.55
C GLN A 64 15.30 6.74 11.96
N GLU A 65 14.64 7.63 11.22
CA GLU A 65 14.46 9.01 11.68
C GLU A 65 13.18 9.04 12.52
N SER A 66 13.31 9.54 13.75
CA SER A 66 12.18 9.80 14.63
C SER A 66 11.35 10.93 14.04
N ALA A 67 10.08 10.65 13.74
CA ALA A 67 9.06 11.68 13.49
C ALA A 67 8.42 12.12 14.81
#